data_AF-A0A6B3UKU7-F1
#
_entry.id   AF-A0A6B3UKU7-F1
#
_cell.length_a   1.000
_cell.length_b   1.000
_cell.length_c   1.000
_cell.angle_alpha   90.00
_cell.angle_beta   90.00
_cell.angle_gamma   90.00
#
_symmetry.space_group_name_H-M   'P 1'
#
loop_
_entity.id
_entity.type
_entity.pdbx_description
1 polymer ?
#
loop_
_entity_poly.entity_id
_entity_poly.type
_entity_poly.pdbx_seq_one_letter_code
_entity_poly.pdbx_strand_id
1 'polypeptide(L)'
;MVTDEADFAPMQDLLERVPGVAYLGGGGSVSAGWWVSLDIDVDHPLAWQVVQQLSHVLNFLAREEDWPTILTPIAPTTIGGPKTSLSWAIDVGPDYPPAECARQLQAVLPDPVEDENEWRKRDAANDDSDEL
;
A
#
# COMPACT_ATOMS: atom_id res chain seq x y z
N MET A 1 18.33 6.19 -5.75
CA MET A 1 18.85 4.83 -5.55
C MET A 1 18.73 4.51 -4.08
N VAL A 2 18.07 3.42 -3.73
CA VAL A 2 17.91 2.98 -2.34
C VAL A 2 19.24 2.48 -1.81
N THR A 3 19.70 3.08 -0.73
CA THR A 3 21.02 2.80 -0.14
C THR A 3 21.02 2.72 1.38
N ASP A 4 19.97 3.23 2.04
CA ASP A 4 19.86 3.28 3.50
C ASP A 4 18.42 2.96 3.95
N GLU A 5 18.27 2.44 5.17
CA GLU A 5 16.98 2.23 5.83
C GLU A 5 16.18 3.54 5.95
N ALA A 6 16.88 4.67 6.11
CA ALA A 6 16.27 6.01 6.14
C ALA A 6 15.51 6.38 4.85
N ASP A 7 15.82 5.76 3.71
CA ASP A 7 15.11 6.01 2.44
C ASP A 7 13.64 5.56 2.49
N PHE A 8 13.30 4.68 3.43
CA PHE A 8 11.95 4.11 3.59
C PHE A 8 11.08 4.86 4.58
N ALA A 9 11.62 5.78 5.37
CA ALA A 9 10.88 6.49 6.40
C ALA A 9 9.56 7.12 5.89
N PRO A 10 9.50 7.79 4.71
CA PRO A 10 8.24 8.34 4.22
C PRO A 10 7.17 7.28 3.89
N MET A 11 7.61 6.10 3.46
CA MET A 11 6.70 4.98 3.17
C MET A 11 6.20 4.34 4.47
N GLN A 12 7.10 4.14 5.43
CA GLN A 12 6.74 3.67 6.76
C GLN A 12 5.75 4.61 7.43
N ASP A 13 6.06 5.91 7.50
CA ASP A 13 5.20 6.93 8.11
C ASP A 13 3.80 6.97 7.47
N LEU A 14 3.71 6.82 6.15
CA LEU A 14 2.44 6.76 5.45
C LEU A 14 1.66 5.49 5.80
N LEU A 15 2.28 4.31 5.67
CA LEU A 15 1.61 3.03 5.87
C LEU A 15 1.18 2.84 7.32
N GLU A 16 1.96 3.30 8.31
CA GLU A 16 1.59 3.22 9.73
C GLU A 16 0.39 4.11 10.10
N ARG A 17 0.07 5.12 9.27
CA ARG A 17 -1.13 5.95 9.45
C ARG A 17 -2.37 5.35 8.80
N VAL A 18 -2.22 4.39 7.89
CA VAL A 18 -3.37 3.76 7.22
C VAL A 18 -4.11 2.84 8.21
N PRO A 19 -5.44 2.99 8.37
CA PRO A 19 -6.21 2.17 9.32
C PRO A 19 -6.09 0.67 9.04
N GLY A 20 -5.74 -0.10 10.08
CA GLY A 20 -5.60 -1.56 9.99
C GLY A 20 -4.34 -2.03 9.27
N VAL A 21 -3.37 -1.15 9.02
CA VAL A 21 -2.08 -1.50 8.40
C VAL A 21 -0.94 -1.41 9.41
N ALA A 22 -0.01 -2.37 9.34
CA ALA A 22 1.24 -2.33 10.08
C ALA A 22 2.43 -2.49 9.14
N TYR A 23 3.42 -1.62 9.24
CA TYR A 23 4.67 -1.75 8.48
C TYR A 23 5.56 -2.83 9.10
N LEU A 24 6.08 -3.74 8.28
CA LEU A 24 6.92 -4.86 8.73
C LEU A 24 8.41 -4.67 8.41
N GLY A 25 8.73 -3.81 7.44
CA GLY A 25 10.09 -3.56 7.01
C GLY A 25 10.19 -3.30 5.52
N GLY A 26 11.40 -2.95 5.08
CA GLY A 26 11.70 -2.68 3.68
C GLY A 26 13.15 -3.00 3.38
N GLY A 27 13.43 -3.17 2.10
CA GLY A 27 14.76 -3.49 1.62
C GLY A 27 14.87 -3.26 0.13
N GLY A 28 16.09 -3.25 -0.37
CA GLY A 28 16.29 -3.02 -1.79
C GLY A 28 17.74 -3.05 -2.19
N SER A 29 17.95 -2.97 -3.50
CA SER A 29 19.26 -2.78 -4.08
C SER A 29 19.16 -1.88 -5.30
N VAL A 30 20.28 -1.22 -5.58
CA VAL A 30 20.45 -0.35 -6.74
C VAL A 30 20.03 -1.00 -8.06
N SER A 31 20.28 -2.30 -8.25
CA SER A 31 20.01 -2.98 -9.52
C SER A 31 18.66 -3.68 -9.61
N ALA A 32 18.05 -4.02 -8.48
CA ALA A 32 16.83 -4.83 -8.45
C ALA A 32 15.56 -4.05 -8.05
N GLY A 33 15.71 -2.80 -7.60
CA GLY A 33 14.60 -2.06 -7.01
C GLY A 33 14.52 -2.23 -5.50
N TRP A 34 13.36 -1.94 -4.95
CA TRP A 34 13.09 -2.02 -3.52
C TRP A 34 11.72 -2.63 -3.27
N TRP A 35 11.53 -3.08 -2.05
CA TRP A 35 10.30 -3.64 -1.56
C TRP A 35 10.00 -3.11 -0.16
N VAL A 36 8.72 -3.07 0.18
CA VAL A 36 8.25 -2.95 1.56
C VAL A 36 7.26 -4.06 1.86
N SER A 37 7.27 -4.55 3.09
CA SER A 37 6.30 -5.51 3.60
C SER A 37 5.40 -4.85 4.63
N LEU A 38 4.13 -5.19 4.59
CA LEU A 38 3.11 -4.73 5.52
C LEU A 38 2.16 -5.85 5.89
N ASP A 39 1.54 -5.74 7.06
CA ASP A 39 0.38 -6.54 7.44
C ASP A 39 -0.89 -5.72 7.30
N ILE A 40 -1.96 -6.38 6.87
CA ILE A 40 -3.32 -5.82 6.91
C ILE A 40 -4.14 -6.68 7.87
N ASP A 41 -4.71 -6.04 8.88
CA ASP A 41 -5.68 -6.66 9.79
C ASP A 41 -6.97 -6.95 9.02
N VAL A 42 -7.19 -8.23 8.71
CA VAL A 42 -8.32 -8.70 7.92
C VAL A 42 -9.66 -8.58 8.65
N ASP A 43 -9.65 -8.42 9.98
CA ASP A 43 -10.84 -8.17 10.78
C ASP A 43 -11.16 -6.65 10.85
N HIS A 44 -10.26 -5.77 10.38
CA HIS A 44 -10.51 -4.34 10.32
C HIS A 44 -11.60 -4.02 9.27
N PRO A 45 -12.62 -3.19 9.60
CA PRO A 45 -13.72 -2.91 8.67
C PRO A 45 -13.29 -2.34 7.32
N LEU A 46 -12.12 -1.69 7.26
CA LEU A 46 -11.58 -1.06 6.05
C LEU A 46 -10.54 -1.93 5.30
N ALA A 47 -10.24 -3.15 5.76
CA ALA A 47 -9.15 -3.97 5.25
C ALA A 47 -9.17 -4.12 3.71
N TRP A 48 -10.32 -4.51 3.16
CA TRP A 48 -10.47 -4.71 1.72
C TRP A 48 -10.53 -3.40 0.93
N GLN A 49 -10.97 -2.31 1.57
CA GLN A 49 -10.92 -1.00 0.95
C GLN A 49 -9.47 -0.52 0.81
N VAL A 50 -8.65 -0.72 1.85
CA VAL A 50 -7.22 -0.43 1.83
C VAL A 50 -6.52 -1.23 0.73
N VAL A 51 -6.75 -2.55 0.65
CA VAL A 51 -6.17 -3.39 -0.43
C VAL A 51 -6.55 -2.85 -1.81
N GLN A 52 -7.82 -2.50 -2.02
CA GLN A 52 -8.30 -1.98 -3.30
C GLN A 52 -7.68 -0.64 -3.66
N GLN A 53 -7.58 0.29 -2.71
CA GLN A 53 -6.98 1.62 -2.96
C GLN A 53 -5.48 1.52 -3.24
N LEU A 54 -4.73 0.75 -2.44
CA LEU A 54 -3.31 0.50 -2.69
C LEU A 54 -3.10 -0.15 -4.06
N SER A 55 -3.89 -1.18 -4.38
CA SER A 55 -3.84 -1.85 -5.68
C SER A 55 -4.16 -0.90 -6.83
N HIS A 56 -5.17 -0.04 -6.67
CA HIS A 56 -5.57 0.91 -7.70
C HIS A 56 -4.43 1.88 -8.03
N VAL A 57 -3.82 2.49 -7.01
CA VAL A 57 -2.73 3.46 -7.21
C VAL A 57 -1.50 2.79 -7.78
N LEU A 58 -1.08 1.64 -7.23
CA LEU A 58 0.10 0.93 -7.73
C LEU A 58 -0.13 0.45 -9.18
N ASN A 59 -1.30 -0.11 -9.49
CA ASN A 59 -1.61 -0.50 -10.87
C ASN A 59 -1.68 0.70 -11.82
N PHE A 60 -2.16 1.85 -11.37
CA PHE A 60 -2.12 3.09 -12.14
C PHE A 60 -0.68 3.49 -12.45
N LEU A 61 0.19 3.54 -11.42
CA LEU A 61 1.61 3.84 -11.60
C LEU A 61 2.28 2.86 -12.59
N ALA A 62 1.94 1.58 -12.52
CA ALA A 62 2.47 0.58 -13.44
C ALA A 62 2.01 0.67 -14.88
N ARG A 63 0.81 1.21 -15.11
CA ARG A 63 0.23 1.25 -16.46
C ARG A 63 0.38 2.60 -17.13
N GLU A 64 0.18 3.67 -16.39
CA GLU A 64 0.07 5.03 -16.93
C GLU A 64 1.38 5.81 -16.78
N GLU A 65 2.20 5.47 -15.77
CA GLU A 65 3.48 6.15 -15.51
C GLU A 65 4.70 5.25 -15.84
N ASP A 66 4.49 4.01 -16.29
CA ASP A 66 5.53 3.00 -16.54
C ASP A 66 6.43 2.70 -15.32
N TRP A 67 5.86 2.74 -14.11
CA TRP A 67 6.55 2.34 -12.88
C TRP A 67 6.37 0.84 -12.64
N PRO A 68 7.39 -0.02 -12.67
CA PRO A 68 7.21 -1.44 -12.41
C PRO A 68 6.90 -1.67 -10.93
N THR A 69 5.62 -1.57 -10.56
CA THR A 69 5.11 -1.78 -9.20
C THR A 69 4.26 -3.03 -9.13
N ILE A 70 4.38 -3.80 -8.04
CA ILE A 70 3.60 -5.01 -7.81
C ILE A 70 3.13 -5.02 -6.35
N LEU A 71 1.85 -5.29 -6.10
CA LEU A 71 1.31 -5.60 -4.78
C LEU A 71 0.98 -7.10 -4.72
N THR A 72 1.67 -7.85 -3.86
CA THR A 72 1.52 -9.32 -3.77
C THR A 72 1.24 -9.76 -2.34
N PRO A 73 0.26 -10.65 -2.10
CA PRO A 73 0.10 -11.27 -0.79
C PRO A 73 1.29 -12.19 -0.49
N ILE A 74 1.90 -12.03 0.68
CA ILE A 74 2.96 -12.90 1.17
C ILE A 74 2.29 -14.05 1.92
N ALA A 75 2.42 -15.26 1.39
CA ALA A 75 1.88 -16.44 2.07
C ALA A 75 2.61 -16.64 3.40
N PRO A 76 1.90 -16.81 4.53
CA PRO A 76 2.57 -17.20 5.77
C PRO A 76 3.24 -18.56 5.57
N THR A 77 4.48 -18.71 6.03
CA THR A 77 5.24 -19.97 5.95
C THR A 77 4.57 -21.12 6.70
N THR A 78 3.61 -20.81 7.57
CA THR A 78 2.73 -21.75 8.26
C THR A 78 1.30 -21.57 7.73
N ILE A 79 0.68 -22.66 7.28
CA ILE A 79 -0.76 -22.72 6.96
C ILE A 79 -1.55 -22.54 8.26
N GLY A 80 -1.78 -21.29 8.67
CA GLY A 80 -2.73 -20.90 9.70
C GLY A 80 -4.11 -20.66 9.10
N GLY A 81 -5.15 -20.68 9.95
CA GLY A 81 -6.51 -20.31 9.53
C GLY A 81 -6.60 -18.84 9.08
N PRO A 82 -7.71 -18.41 8.47
CA PRO A 82 -7.89 -17.10 7.82
C PRO A 82 -7.78 -15.86 8.75
N LYS A 83 -7.44 -16.06 10.02
CA LYS A 83 -7.30 -15.05 11.07
C LYS A 83 -5.86 -14.65 11.38
N THR A 84 -4.87 -15.28 10.74
CA THR A 84 -3.50 -14.76 10.77
C THR A 84 -3.45 -13.62 9.76
N SER A 85 -3.15 -12.40 10.20
CA SER A 85 -3.06 -11.20 9.35
C SER A 85 -2.42 -11.52 8.00
N LEU A 86 -3.01 -11.01 6.92
CA LEU A 86 -2.47 -11.21 5.58
C LEU A 86 -1.33 -10.21 5.40
N SER A 87 -0.11 -10.73 5.31
CA SER A 87 1.05 -9.95 4.94
C SER A 87 1.06 -9.68 3.43
N TRP A 88 1.55 -8.53 3.02
CA TRP A 88 1.67 -8.10 1.63
C TRP A 88 3.04 -7.49 1.37
N ALA A 89 3.53 -7.63 0.14
CA ALA A 89 4.72 -6.95 -0.36
C ALA A 89 4.32 -5.93 -1.43
N ILE A 90 4.91 -4.74 -1.38
CA ILE A 90 4.94 -3.78 -2.47
C ILE A 90 6.35 -3.81 -3.04
N ASP A 91 6.51 -4.24 -4.27
CA ASP A 91 7.78 -4.24 -5.01
C ASP A 91 7.78 -3.11 -6.04
N VAL A 92 8.89 -2.38 -6.17
CA VAL A 92 9.05 -1.27 -7.11
C VAL A 92 10.45 -1.30 -7.73
N GLY A 93 10.56 -1.00 -9.02
CA GLY A 93 11.85 -1.00 -9.73
C GLY A 93 12.86 0.07 -9.28
N PRO A 94 14.13 -0.06 -9.74
CA PRO A 94 15.28 0.70 -9.23
C PRO A 94 15.28 2.20 -9.54
N ASP A 95 14.57 2.62 -10.58
CA ASP A 95 14.56 4.01 -11.04
C ASP A 95 13.65 4.92 -10.20
N TYR A 96 12.85 4.33 -9.32
CA TYR A 96 11.79 5.03 -8.59
C TYR A 96 12.03 4.91 -7.08
N PRO A 97 12.19 6.02 -6.32
CA PRO A 97 12.51 5.95 -4.91
C PRO A 97 11.27 5.72 -4.01
N PRO A 98 11.43 5.08 -2.82
CA PRO A 98 10.33 4.84 -1.89
C PRO A 98 9.58 6.10 -1.47
N ALA A 99 10.31 7.20 -1.24
CA ALA A 99 9.72 8.49 -0.87
C ALA A 99 8.75 9.04 -1.95
N GLU A 100 9.09 8.86 -3.22
CA GLU A 100 8.22 9.31 -4.30
C GLU A 100 7.00 8.39 -4.45
N CYS A 101 7.17 7.07 -4.29
CA CYS A 101 6.03 6.16 -4.26
C CYS A 101 5.07 6.49 -3.10
N ALA A 102 5.58 6.78 -1.92
CA ALA A 102 4.79 7.25 -0.78
C ALA A 102 4.05 8.56 -1.11
N ARG A 103 4.70 9.51 -1.79
CA ARG A 103 4.05 10.74 -2.24
C ARG A 103 2.90 10.48 -3.21
N GLN A 104 3.08 9.58 -4.17
CA GLN A 104 2.03 9.20 -5.13
C GLN A 104 0.85 8.52 -4.43
N LEU A 105 1.12 7.62 -3.49
CA LEU A 105 0.09 7.02 -2.64
C LEU A 105 -0.67 8.09 -1.85
N GLN A 106 0.03 8.96 -1.11
CA GLN A 106 -0.58 10.02 -0.31
C GLN A 106 -1.42 11.01 -1.13
N ALA A 107 -1.07 11.25 -2.39
CA ALA A 107 -1.83 12.13 -3.29
C ALA A 107 -3.19 11.56 -3.71
N VAL A 108 -3.36 10.23 -3.66
CA VAL A 108 -4.60 9.56 -4.07
C VAL A 108 -5.36 9.00 -2.87
N LEU A 109 -4.69 8.57 -1.81
CA LEU A 109 -5.32 8.07 -0.58
C LEU A 109 -6.16 9.17 0.11
N PRO A 110 -7.11 8.79 0.98
CA PRO A 110 -7.88 9.76 1.77
C PRO A 110 -6.99 10.73 2.54
N ASP A 111 -7.47 11.96 2.74
CA ASP A 111 -6.78 13.02 3.48
C ASP A 111 -7.72 13.62 4.52
N PRO A 112 -7.47 13.45 5.83
CA PRO A 112 -6.33 12.72 6.43
C PRO A 112 -6.41 11.20 6.22
N VAL A 113 -5.26 10.55 5.99
CA VAL A 113 -5.20 9.11 5.70
C VAL A 113 -5.57 8.26 6.91
N GLU A 114 -5.40 8.77 8.13
CA GLU A 114 -5.78 8.10 9.37
C GLU A 114 -7.28 8.22 9.71
N ASP A 115 -8.03 9.10 9.05
CA ASP A 115 -9.45 9.31 9.36
C ASP A 115 -10.33 8.28 8.65
N GLU A 116 -10.78 7.25 9.37
CA GLU A 116 -11.68 6.22 8.85
C GLU A 116 -12.95 6.78 8.18
N ASN A 117 -13.43 7.97 8.56
CA ASN A 117 -14.61 8.55 7.93
C ASN A 117 -14.30 9.04 6.51
N GLU A 118 -13.09 9.53 6.24
CA GLU A 118 -12.67 9.91 4.89
C GLU A 118 -12.58 8.69 3.97
N TRP A 119 -12.15 7.54 4.51
CA TRP A 119 -12.23 6.26 3.81
C TRP A 119 -13.68 5.90 3.46
N ARG A 120 -14.60 5.97 4.42
CA ARG A 120 -16.02 5.59 4.19
C ARG A 120 -16.76 6.52 3.23
N LYS A 121 -16.45 7.82 3.21
CA LYS A 121 -17.07 8.79 2.28
C LYS A 121 -16.82 8.43 0.82
N ARG A 122 -15.65 7.89 0.52
CA ARG A 122 -15.26 7.52 -0.85
C ARG A 122 -16.03 6.31 -1.37
N ASP A 123 -16.43 5.39 -0.49
CA ASP A 123 -17.32 4.28 -0.86
C ASP A 123 -18.71 4.78 -1.22
N ALA A 124 -19.26 5.72 -0.43
CA ALA A 124 -20.57 6.30 -0.69
C ALA A 124 -20.63 7.10 -2.01
N ALA A 125 -19.55 7.80 -2.37
CA ALA A 125 -19.49 8.57 -3.62
C ALA A 125 -19.44 7.69 -4.89
N ASN A 126 -19.01 6.43 -4.78
CA ASN A 126 -19.00 5.48 -5.90
C ASN A 126 -20.34 4.75 -6.06
N ASP A 127 -21.10 4.57 -4.98
CA ASP A 127 -22.42 3.89 -5.02
C ASP A 127 -23.51 4.75 -5.72
N ASP A 128 -23.40 6.08 -5.64
CA ASP A 128 -24.30 7.01 -6.34
C ASP A 128 -24.05 7.08 -7.87
N SER A 129 -23.01 6.41 -8.39
CA SER A 129 -22.66 6.45 -9.83
C SER A 129 -23.25 5.30 -10.66
N ASP A 130 -23.93 4.33 -10.01
CA ASP A 130 -24.58 3.18 -10.65
C ASP A 130 -26.09 3.38 -10.97
N GLU A 131 -26.64 4.58 -10.73
CA GLU A 131 -27.99 4.97 -11.19
C GLU A 131 -27.96 5.94 -12.39
N LEU A 132 -27.48 5.49 -13.56
CA LEU A 132 -27.75 6.15 -14.86
C LEU A 132 -27.96 5.15 -16.01
#